data_AF-A0A376DS53-F1
#
_entry.id   AF-A0A376DS53-F1
#
_cell.length_a   1.000
_cell.length_b   1.000
_cell.length_c   1.000
_cell.angle_alpha   90.00
_cell.angle_beta   90.00
_cell.angle_gamma   90.00
#
_symmetry.space_group_name_H-M   'P 1'
#
loop_
_entity.id
_entity.type
_entity.pdbx_description
1 polymer ?
#
loop_
_entity_poly.entity_id
_entity_poly.type
_entity_poly.pdbx_seq_one_letter_code
_entity_poly.pdbx_strand_id
1 'polypeptide(L)' 'MQLGSTESIKNYILHSNTMAFISLHSIYKELKENKFTIIDVQHLSIERSFYFIQQQGQVEALPELFMKFANHYNFK' A
#
# COMPACT_ATOMS: atom_id res chain seq x y z
N MET A 1 -20.62 0.61 -7.06
CA MET A 1 -19.81 1.64 -6.40
C MET A 1 -18.34 1.35 -6.73
N GLN A 2 -17.60 2.29 -7.31
CA GLN A 2 -16.18 2.10 -7.65
C GLN A 2 -15.32 2.80 -6.61
N LEU A 3 -14.67 2.04 -5.74
CA LEU A 3 -13.71 2.57 -4.77
C LEU A 3 -12.34 2.64 -5.45
N GLY A 4 -12.14 3.69 -6.25
CA GLY A 4 -10.94 3.83 -7.10
C GLY A 4 -9.67 4.27 -6.37
N SER A 5 -9.74 4.56 -5.06
CA SER A 5 -8.60 5.02 -4.27
C SER A 5 -8.59 4.40 -2.88
N THR A 6 -7.40 4.36 -2.27
CA THR A 6 -7.22 3.92 -0.88
C THR A 6 -8.07 4.74 0.09
N GLU A 7 -8.15 6.07 -0.10
CA GLU A 7 -8.96 6.94 0.75
C GLU A 7 -10.46 6.63 0.62
N SER A 8 -10.95 6.35 -0.59
CA SER A 8 -12.33 5.93 -0.81
C SER A 8 -12.64 4.62 -0.09
N ILE A 9 -11.71 3.65 -0.13
CA ILE A 9 -11.84 2.37 0.59
C ILE A 9 -11.91 2.60 2.10
N LYS A 10 -10.98 3.39 2.66
CA LYS A 10 -10.97 3.71 4.10
C LYS A 10 -12.27 4.39 4.53
N ASN A 11 -12.73 5.38 3.78
CA ASN A 11 -13.97 6.08 4.09
C ASN A 11 -15.19 5.14 4.05
N TYR A 12 -15.21 4.19 3.12
CA TYR A 12 -16.29 3.21 3.07
C TYR A 12 -16.29 2.27 4.27
N ILE A 13 -15.12 1.75 4.69
CA ILE A 13 -14.98 0.91 5.88
C ILE A 13 -15.42 1.66 7.13
N LEU A 14 -15.04 2.94 7.27
CA LEU A 14 -15.38 3.76 8.44
C LEU A 14 -16.89 3.98 8.61
N HIS A 15 -17.65 3.91 7.52
CA HIS A 15 -19.07 4.26 7.48
C HIS A 15 -19.98 3.10 7.07
N SER A 16 -19.49 1.86 7.12
CA SER A 16 -20.29 0.67 6.81
C SER A 16 -19.84 -0.54 7.64
N ASN A 17 -20.71 -1.55 7.78
CA ASN A 17 -20.36 -2.80 8.44
C ASN A 17 -19.61 -3.73 7.48
N THR A 18 -18.36 -3.39 7.16
CA THR A 18 -17.56 -4.11 6.16
C THR A 18 -16.11 -4.29 6.58
N MET A 19 -15.40 -5.16 5.87
CA MET A 19 -13.98 -5.43 6.03
C MET A 19 -13.32 -5.36 4.65
N ALA A 20 -12.02 -5.04 4.59
CA ALA A 20 -11.26 -5.08 3.35
C ALA A 20 -9.81 -5.49 3.60
N PHE A 21 -9.21 -6.13 2.59
CA PHE A 21 -7.75 -6.25 2.52
C PHE A 21 -7.17 -4.91 2.06
N ILE A 22 -6.39 -4.27 2.93
CA ILE A 22 -5.78 -2.97 2.67
C ILE A 22 -4.34 -2.98 3.20
N SER A 23 -3.47 -2.17 2.57
CA SER A 23 -2.09 -2.04 3.04
C SER A 23 -2.05 -1.46 4.45
N LEU A 24 -1.41 -2.15 5.40
CA LEU A 24 -1.22 -1.66 6.78
C LEU A 24 -0.56 -0.27 6.82
N HIS A 25 0.37 -0.03 5.89
CA HIS A 25 1.03 1.27 5.75
C HIS A 25 0.07 2.41 5.37
N SER A 26 -1.06 2.11 4.74
CA SER A 26 -2.04 3.14 4.33
C SER A 26 -3.08 3.50 5.39
N ILE A 27 -3.15 2.70 6.47
CA ILE A 27 -4.13 2.87 7.55
C ILE A 27 -3.48 3.18 8.91
N TYR A 28 -2.19 3.51 8.92
CA TYR A 28 -1.42 3.68 10.15
C TYR A 28 -2.01 4.77 11.07
N LYS A 29 -2.55 5.85 10.48
CA LYS A 29 -3.22 6.93 11.21
C LYS A 29 -4.50 6.41 11.87
N GLU A 30 -5.33 5.72 11.12
CA GLU A 30 -6.62 5.18 11.58
C GLU A 30 -6.43 4.12 12.67
N LEU A 31 -5.36 3.33 12.59
CA LEU A 31 -4.96 2.41 13.67
C LEU A 31 -4.56 3.17 14.94
N LYS A 32 -3.73 4.22 14.83
CA LYS A 32 -3.34 5.07 15.97
C LYS A 32 -4.54 5.77 16.63
N GLU A 33 -5.53 6.13 15.83
CA GLU A 33 -6.76 6.78 16.29
C GLU A 33 -7.82 5.77 16.77
N ASN A 34 -7.52 4.46 16.82
CA ASN A 34 -8.45 3.37 17.14
C ASN A 34 -9.73 3.35 16.28
N LYS A 35 -9.65 3.87 15.04
CA LYS A 35 -10.77 3.86 14.09
C LYS A 35 -10.88 2.53 13.35
N PHE A 36 -9.75 1.86 13.11
CA PHE A 36 -9.71 0.53 12.52
C PHE A 36 -9.08 -0.47 13.49
N THR A 37 -9.44 -1.72 13.29
CA THR A 37 -8.83 -2.88 13.95
C THR A 37 -8.32 -3.85 12.89
N ILE A 38 -7.27 -4.58 13.22
CA ILE A 38 -6.72 -5.64 12.36
C ILE A 38 -7.39 -6.94 12.76
N ILE A 39 -7.85 -7.70 11.75
CA ILE A 39 -8.40 -9.05 11.94
C ILE A 39 -7.43 -10.01 11.26
N ASP A 40 -6.69 -10.76 12.05
CA ASP A 40 -5.79 -11.78 11.55
C ASP A 40 -6.57 -12.99 11.03
N VAL A 41 -6.25 -13.42 9.80
CA VAL A 41 -6.85 -14.60 9.17
C VAL A 41 -5.83 -15.71 9.18
N GLN A 42 -6.15 -16.82 9.88
CA GLN A 42 -5.24 -17.95 9.98
C GLN A 42 -4.91 -18.52 8.59
N HIS A 43 -3.64 -18.84 8.38
CA HIS A 43 -3.10 -19.41 7.14
C HIS A 43 -3.23 -18.53 5.89
N LEU A 44 -3.50 -17.23 6.05
CA LEU A 44 -3.55 -16.27 4.95
C LEU A 44 -2.41 -15.25 5.10
N SER A 45 -1.46 -15.29 4.17
CA SER A 45 -0.47 -14.23 3.97
C SER A 45 -0.66 -13.62 2.58
N ILE A 46 -0.70 -12.29 2.52
CA ILE A 46 -0.78 -11.53 1.27
C ILE A 46 0.45 -10.63 1.19
N GLU A 47 1.43 -11.07 0.41
CA GLU A 47 2.65 -10.30 0.14
C GLU A 47 2.50 -9.52 -1.16
N ARG A 48 3.00 -8.28 -1.15
CA ARG A 48 2.94 -7.39 -2.32
C ARG A 48 4.29 -6.76 -2.55
N SER A 49 4.89 -7.08 -3.68
CA SER A 49 6.12 -6.43 -4.14
C SER A 49 5.79 -5.13 -4.88
N PHE A 50 6.58 -4.09 -4.65
CA PHE A 50 6.58 -2.88 -5.47
C PHE A 50 7.61 -3.02 -6.58
N TYR A 51 7.23 -2.63 -7.80
CA TYR A 51 8.08 -2.73 -8.98
C TYR A 51 8.24 -1.36 -9.63
N PHE A 52 9.44 -1.08 -10.12
CA PHE A 52 9.68 0.00 -11.07
C PHE A 52 9.33 -0.50 -12.48
N ILE A 53 8.62 0.33 -13.24
CA ILE A 53 8.27 0.07 -14.64
C ILE A 53 8.88 1.19 -15.47
N GLN A 54 9.63 0.83 -16.51
CA GLN A 54 10.26 1.78 -17.43
C GLN A 54 10.20 1.25 -18.87
N GLN A 55 10.27 2.15 -19.84
CA GLN A 55 10.41 1.75 -21.25
C GLN A 55 11.76 1.07 -21.47
N GLN A 56 11.79 0.12 -22.41
CA GLN A 56 13.03 -0.54 -22.81
C GLN A 56 13.90 0.44 -23.59
N GLY A 57 15.15 0.63 -23.16
CA GLY A 57 16.08 1.58 -23.78
C GLY A 57 17.07 2.15 -22.77
N GLN A 58 17.70 3.27 -23.13
CA GLN A 58 18.63 3.95 -22.23
C GLN A 58 17.86 4.62 -21.09
N VAL A 59 18.27 4.33 -19.86
CA VAL A 59 17.71 4.95 -18.65
C VAL A 59 18.45 6.26 -18.41
N GLU A 60 17.71 7.34 -18.21
CA GLU A 60 18.29 8.61 -17.79
C GLU A 60 18.89 8.50 -16.38
N ALA A 61 19.96 9.26 -16.11
CA ALA A 61 20.69 9.18 -14.85
C ALA A 61 19.83 9.46 -13.60
N LEU A 62 18.84 10.35 -13.71
CA LEU A 62 17.98 10.72 -12.59
C LEU A 62 16.99 9.61 -12.17
N PRO A 63 16.20 9.01 -13.09
CA PRO A 63 15.43 7.80 -12.79
C PRO A 63 16.27 6.68 -12.17
N GLU A 64 17.48 6.46 -12.68
CA GLU A 64 18.39 5.45 -12.14
C GLU A 64 18.82 5.77 -10.69
N LEU A 65 19.18 7.03 -10.43
CA LEU A 65 19.50 7.49 -9.07
C LEU A 65 18.31 7.33 -8.12
N PHE A 66 17.10 7.68 -8.57
CA PHE A 66 15.89 7.50 -7.78
C PHE A 66 15.60 6.03 -7.48
N MET A 67 15.72 5.14 -8.47
CA MET A 67 15.56 3.69 -8.25
C MET A 67 16.60 3.16 -7.27
N LYS A 68 17.85 3.60 -7.34
CA LYS A 68 18.89 3.23 -6.36
C LYS A 68 18.54 3.71 -4.95
N PHE A 69 18.12 4.97 -4.81
CA PHE A 69 17.67 5.54 -3.54
C PHE A 69 16.49 4.74 -2.97
N ALA A 70 15.44 4.52 -3.74
CA ALA A 70 14.24 3.84 -3.28
C ALA A 70 14.51 2.37 -2.92
N ASN A 71 15.38 1.67 -3.66
CA ASN A 71 15.78 0.29 -3.33
C ASN A 71 16.61 0.23 -2.04
N HIS A 72 17.39 1.26 -1.71
CA HIS A 72 18.15 1.32 -0.45
C HIS A 72 17.21 1.42 0.77
N TYR A 73 16.10 2.14 0.65
CA TYR A 73 15.10 2.31 1.71
C TYR A 73 13.91 1.33 1.60
N ASN A 74 14.03 0.30 0.75
CA ASN A 74 13.07 -0.77 0.68
C ASN A 74 13.38 -1.75 1.84
N PHE A 75 12.87 -1.45 3.03
CA PHE A 75 12.97 -2.31 4.20
C PHE A 75 12.26 -3.64 3.92
N LYS A 76 12.98 -4.60 3.36
CA LYS A 76 12.62 -6.02 3.44
C LYS A 76 12.82 -6.53 4.86
#